data_AF-A0A3D5IRQ2-F1
#
_entry.id   AF-A0A3D5IRQ2-F1
#
_cell.length_a   1.000
_cell.length_b   1.000
_cell.length_c   1.000
_cell.angle_alpha   90.00
_cell.angle_beta   90.00
_cell.angle_gamma   90.00
#
_symmetry.space_group_name_H-M   'P 1'
#
loop_
_entity.id
_entity.type
_entity.pdbx_description
1 polymer ?
#
loop_
_entity_poly.entity_id
_entity_poly.type
_entity_poly.pdbx_seq_one_letter_code
_entity_poly.pdbx_strand_id
1 'polypeptide(L)'
;MKYQLLIKKISTLFIVAISITSLNLQAAIFITPKQPSINAASYAVLDYNSGAIIASNKPHEKRAPASLTKLMTAYVVFQLIQD
;
A
#
# COMPACT_ATOMS: atom_id res chain seq x y z
N MET A 1 23.56 51.91 12.21
CA MET A 1 22.15 51.48 12.34
C MET A 1 21.52 50.87 11.07
N LYS A 2 21.97 51.18 9.84
CA LYS A 2 21.38 50.64 8.60
C LYS A 2 21.47 49.12 8.44
N TYR A 3 22.58 48.49 8.84
CA TYR A 3 22.77 47.03 8.71
C TYR A 3 21.83 46.21 9.61
N GLN A 4 21.46 46.72 10.78
CA GLN A 4 20.53 46.01 11.67
C GLN A 4 19.11 45.96 11.10
N LEU A 5 18.68 47.01 10.39
CA LEU A 5 17.40 47.03 9.68
C LEU A 5 17.41 46.08 8.47
N LEU A 6 18.55 45.93 7.79
CA LEU A 6 18.72 45.02 6.66
C LEU A 6 18.66 43.55 7.10
N ILE A 7 19.36 43.19 8.18
CA ILE A 7 19.38 41.83 8.75
C ILE A 7 17.96 41.43 9.23
N LYS A 8 17.23 42.36 9.84
CA LYS A 8 15.86 42.11 10.31
C LYS A 8 14.89 41.82 9.15
N LYS A 9 15.01 42.56 8.03
CA LYS A 9 14.21 42.32 6.82
C LYS A 9 14.51 40.97 6.17
N ILE A 10 15.78 40.57 6.11
CA ILE A 10 16.19 39.26 5.56
C ILE A 10 15.65 38.12 6.44
N SER A 11 15.73 38.26 7.76
CA SER A 11 15.16 37.29 8.71
C SER A 11 13.63 37.17 8.56
N THR A 12 12.91 38.30 8.44
CA THR A 12 11.47 38.28 8.20
C THR A 12 11.12 37.63 6.86
N LEU A 13 11.89 37.89 5.79
CA LEU A 13 11.68 37.28 4.49
C LEU A 13 11.89 35.76 4.52
N PHE A 14 12.90 35.30 5.28
CA PHE A 14 13.20 33.88 5.44
C PHE A 14 12.09 33.14 6.21
N ILE A 15 11.54 33.75 7.26
CA ILE A 15 10.41 33.20 8.03
C ILE A 15 9.15 33.09 7.16
N VAL A 16 8.89 34.10 6.32
CA VAL A 16 7.77 34.09 5.37
C VAL A 16 7.96 33.01 4.31
N ALA A 17 9.17 32.84 3.77
CA ALA A 17 9.48 31.79 2.80
C ALA A 17 9.23 30.37 3.36
N ILE A 18 9.66 30.10 4.60
CA ILE A 18 9.40 28.82 5.28
C ILE A 18 7.90 28.57 5.45
N SER A 19 7.14 29.61 5.80
CA SER A 19 5.68 29.52 6.00
C SER A 19 4.90 29.25 4.71
N ILE A 20 5.44 29.64 3.55
CA ILE A 20 4.80 29.36 2.25
C ILE A 20 5.02 27.89 1.84
N THR A 21 6.16 27.31 2.20
CA THR A 21 6.47 25.91 1.85
C THR A 21 5.61 24.86 2.58
N SER A 22 5.08 25.19 3.77
CA SER A 22 4.26 24.27 4.57
C SER A 22 2.81 24.11 4.07
N LEU A 23 2.35 24.94 3.13
CA LEU A 23 0.98 24.93 2.62
C LEU A 23 0.72 23.86 1.53
N ASN A 24 1.74 23.12 1.08
CA ASN A 24 1.62 22.15 -0.01
C ASN A 24 1.34 20.70 0.43
N LEU A 25 0.75 20.48 1.61
CA LEU A 25 0.33 19.15 2.06
C LEU A 25 -1.05 18.77 1.49
N GLN A 26 -1.12 18.56 0.17
CA GLN A 26 -2.31 17.95 -0.45
C GLN A 26 -2.20 16.43 -0.30
N ALA A 27 -2.74 15.88 0.80
CA ALA A 27 -2.91 14.43 0.92
C ALA A 27 -3.98 13.97 -0.07
N ALA A 28 -3.61 13.09 -1.01
CA ALA A 28 -4.56 12.45 -1.90
C ALA A 28 -5.49 11.55 -1.08
N ILE A 29 -6.80 11.80 -1.16
CA ILE A 29 -7.81 10.99 -0.45
C ILE A 29 -8.06 9.74 -1.28
N PHE A 30 -7.47 8.61 -0.88
CA PHE A 30 -7.73 7.32 -1.50
C PHE A 30 -8.90 6.62 -0.80
N ILE A 31 -10.07 6.60 -1.43
CA ILE A 31 -11.26 5.95 -0.88
C ILE A 31 -11.18 4.46 -1.20
N THR A 32 -10.71 3.65 -0.24
CA THR A 32 -10.75 2.20 -0.39
C THR A 32 -12.20 1.73 -0.12
N PRO A 33 -12.87 1.08 -1.09
CA PRO A 33 -14.21 0.59 -0.88
C PRO A 33 -14.23 -0.49 0.19
N LYS A 34 -15.37 -0.65 0.87
CA LYS A 34 -15.57 -1.80 1.76
C LYS A 34 -15.53 -3.08 0.93
N GLN A 35 -14.88 -4.11 1.47
CA GLN A 35 -14.88 -5.44 0.87
C GLN A 35 -16.32 -5.95 0.61
N PRO A 36 -16.58 -6.59 -0.55
CA PRO A 36 -17.88 -7.18 -0.83
C PRO A 36 -18.17 -8.37 0.10
N SER A 37 -19.44 -8.64 0.35
CA SER A 37 -19.85 -9.86 1.03
C SER A 37 -19.74 -11.05 0.09
N ILE A 38 -18.86 -12.00 0.40
CA ILE A 38 -18.70 -13.25 -0.35
C ILE A 38 -19.27 -14.39 0.49
N ASN A 39 -20.19 -15.17 -0.07
CA ASN A 39 -20.74 -16.36 0.57
C ASN A 39 -19.78 -17.54 0.46
N ALA A 40 -18.69 -17.50 1.22
CA ALA A 40 -17.69 -18.56 1.30
C ALA A 40 -17.21 -18.74 2.74
N ALA A 41 -16.81 -19.96 3.10
CA ALA A 41 -16.29 -20.25 4.43
C ALA A 41 -14.92 -19.58 4.69
N SER A 42 -14.12 -19.41 3.65
CA SER A 42 -12.82 -18.71 3.64
C SER A 42 -12.49 -18.27 2.21
N TYR A 43 -11.84 -17.12 2.04
CA TYR A 43 -11.34 -16.64 0.75
C TYR A 43 -10.18 -15.65 0.92
N ALA A 44 -9.40 -15.47 -0.15
CA ALA A 44 -8.44 -14.39 -0.31
C ALA A 44 -8.44 -13.90 -1.77
N VAL A 45 -8.31 -12.59 -1.97
CA VAL A 45 -8.15 -11.95 -3.28
C VAL A 45 -6.78 -11.30 -3.30
N LEU A 46 -5.91 -11.78 -4.18
CA LEU A 46 -4.52 -11.36 -4.32
C LEU A 46 -4.35 -10.54 -5.60
N ASP A 47 -3.76 -9.35 -5.50
CA ASP A 47 -3.24 -8.66 -6.67
C ASP A 47 -1.90 -9.30 -7.08
N TYR A 48 -1.83 -9.81 -8.31
CA TYR A 48 -0.66 -10.53 -8.80
C TYR A 48 0.60 -9.65 -8.90
N ASN A 49 0.43 -8.39 -9.29
CA ASN A 49 1.57 -7.50 -9.56
C ASN A 49 2.26 -7.03 -8.28
N SER A 50 1.47 -6.69 -7.25
CA SER A 50 2.00 -6.21 -5.97
C SER A 50 2.16 -7.30 -4.91
N GLY A 51 1.51 -8.46 -5.07
CA GLY A 51 1.40 -9.48 -4.03
C GLY A 51 0.50 -9.06 -2.85
N ALA A 52 -0.25 -7.96 -2.97
CA ALA A 52 -1.12 -7.47 -1.90
C ALA A 52 -2.44 -8.25 -1.84
N ILE A 53 -2.86 -8.64 -0.63
CA ILE A 53 -4.22 -9.16 -0.40
C ILE A 53 -5.18 -7.97 -0.30
N ILE A 54 -6.09 -7.84 -1.26
CA ILE A 54 -7.03 -6.70 -1.35
C ILE A 54 -8.40 -6.99 -0.69
N ALA A 55 -8.73 -8.27 -0.47
CA ALA A 55 -9.89 -8.69 0.31
C ALA A 55 -9.66 -10.11 0.85
N SER A 56 -10.11 -10.42 2.06
CA SER A 56 -10.02 -11.78 2.60
C SER A 56 -11.03 -12.05 3.71
N ASN A 57 -11.37 -13.32 3.89
CA ASN A 57 -12.08 -13.82 5.06
C ASN A 57 -11.41 -15.11 5.52
N LYS A 58 -10.90 -15.11 6.76
CA LYS A 58 -10.21 -16.26 7.38
C LYS A 58 -9.15 -16.91 6.46
N PRO A 59 -8.21 -16.15 5.89
CA PRO A 59 -7.27 -16.66 4.87
C PRO A 59 -6.27 -17.70 5.41
N HIS A 60 -6.09 -17.79 6.72
CA HIS A 60 -5.18 -18.74 7.38
C HIS A 60 -5.90 -19.89 8.11
N GLU A 61 -7.23 -19.99 7.99
CA GLU A 61 -7.98 -21.10 8.55
C GLU A 61 -7.59 -22.40 7.81
N LYS A 62 -7.15 -23.42 8.56
CA LYS A 62 -6.81 -24.72 7.98
C LYS A 62 -8.08 -25.42 7.50
N ARG A 63 -8.12 -25.79 6.23
CA ARG A 63 -9.24 -26.50 5.59
C ARG A 63 -8.72 -27.58 4.66
N ALA A 64 -9.52 -28.63 4.45
CA ALA A 64 -9.16 -29.70 3.52
C ALA A 64 -9.14 -29.16 2.06
N PRO A 65 -8.03 -29.28 1.32
CA PRO A 65 -7.91 -28.70 -0.03
C PRO A 65 -8.57 -29.54 -1.13
N ALA A 66 -8.91 -30.80 -0.87
CA ALA A 66 -9.45 -31.75 -1.86
C ALA A 66 -8.64 -31.72 -3.18
N SER A 67 -9.29 -31.51 -4.32
CA SER A 67 -8.60 -31.47 -5.62
C SER A 67 -7.61 -30.32 -5.80
N LEU A 68 -7.63 -29.27 -4.96
CA LEU A 68 -6.65 -28.17 -5.02
C LEU A 68 -5.22 -28.64 -4.72
N THR A 69 -5.04 -29.79 -4.05
CA THR A 69 -3.71 -30.41 -3.87
C THR A 69 -3.00 -30.65 -5.21
N LYS A 70 -3.76 -30.86 -6.30
CA LYS A 70 -3.19 -31.02 -7.65
C LYS A 70 -2.37 -29.80 -8.10
N LEU A 71 -2.64 -28.59 -7.59
CA LEU A 71 -1.84 -27.40 -7.90
C LEU A 71 -0.40 -27.54 -7.41
N MET A 72 -0.20 -28.08 -6.20
CA MET A 72 1.15 -28.34 -5.69
C MET A 72 1.85 -29.46 -6.46
N THR A 73 1.11 -30.52 -6.83
CA THR A 73 1.66 -31.58 -7.68
C THR A 73 2.12 -31.04 -9.03
N ALA A 74 1.28 -30.24 -9.70
CA ALA A 74 1.62 -29.60 -10.97
C ALA A 74 2.82 -28.64 -10.82
N TYR A 75 2.84 -27.85 -9.73
CA TYR A 75 3.96 -26.95 -9.42
C TYR A 75 5.30 -27.70 -9.36
N VAL A 76 5.36 -28.82 -8.62
CA VAL A 76 6.58 -29.65 -8.53
C VAL A 76 6.96 -30.24 -9.89
N VAL A 77 6.01 -30.77 -10.65
CA VAL A 77 6.28 -31.34 -11.97
C VAL A 77 6.84 -30.28 -12.93
N PHE A 78 6.23 -29.10 -13.00
CA PHE A 78 6.69 -28.05 -13.90
C PHE A 78 8.01 -27.41 -13.47
N GLN A 79 8.30 -27.36 -12.18
CA GLN A 79 9.62 -26.95 -11.69
C GLN A 79 10.70 -27.92 -12.19
N LEU A 80 10.47 -29.23 -12.04
CA LEU A 80 11.42 -30.26 -12.46
C LEU A 80 11.64 -30.34 -13.98
N ILE A 81 10.69 -29.86 -14.79
CA ILE A 81 10.84 -29.80 -16.25
C ILE A 81 11.63 -28.55 -16.68
N GLN A 82 11.60 -27.48 -15.89
CA GLN A 82 12.32 -26.24 -16.17
C GLN A 82 13.80 -26.30 -15.76
N ASP A 83 14.12 -27.14 -14.78
CA ASP A 83 15.49 -27.43 -14.33
C ASP A 83 16.25 -28.32 -15.34
#